data_AF-A0A538NQ06-F1
#
_entry.id   AF-A0A538NQ06-F1
#
_cell.length_a   1.000
_cell.length_b   1.000
_cell.length_c   1.000
_cell.angle_alpha   90.00
_cell.angle_beta   90.00
_cell.angle_gamma   90.00
#
_symmetry.space_group_name_H-M   'P 1'
#
loop_
_entity.id
_entity.type
_entity.pdbx_description
1 polymer ?
#
loop_
_entity_poly.entity_id
_entity_poly.type
_entity_poly.pdbx_seq_one_letter_code
_entity_poly.pdbx_strand_id
1 'polypeptide(L)'
;MKTFEEKWTAWLDGQLSGRELTEFEASLPDKAAAEAEKAEAKKLGVLLKREIGAQTLMNEEFFSHQLRERIARETAGSSRESGGRRIEVSTWWTIRRLLWTGTASLAVFLVFAIFVMRDKNPAEQSQYLTQILNARVDPVVSPNATISMFEAKEGRVTVLWTEGLQSLPSDYAAK
;
A
#
# COMPACT_ATOMS: atom_id res chain seq x y z
N MET A 1 -23.90 17.15 -46.43
CA MET A 1 -22.98 16.01 -46.63
C MET A 1 -21.62 16.45 -46.12
N LYS A 2 -20.92 15.63 -45.32
CA LYS A 2 -19.55 15.95 -44.88
C LYS A 2 -18.61 15.94 -46.09
N THR A 3 -17.66 16.88 -46.15
CA THR A 3 -16.63 16.90 -47.19
C THR A 3 -15.64 15.74 -47.01
N PHE A 4 -14.79 15.48 -48.02
CA PHE A 4 -13.73 14.47 -47.88
C PHE A 4 -12.79 14.80 -46.72
N GLU A 5 -12.37 16.06 -46.59
CA GLU A 5 -11.48 16.54 -45.52
C GLU A 5 -12.07 16.35 -44.12
N GLU A 6 -13.36 16.63 -43.97
CA GLU A 6 -14.08 16.40 -42.71
C GLU A 6 -14.15 14.91 -42.36
N LYS A 7 -14.41 14.04 -43.34
CA LYS A 7 -14.41 12.58 -43.13
C LYS A 7 -13.01 12.05 -42.85
N TRP A 8 -11.99 12.57 -43.53
CA TRP A 8 -10.59 12.22 -43.31
C TRP A 8 -10.16 12.57 -41.88
N THR A 9 -10.44 13.78 -41.43
CA THR A 9 -10.12 14.22 -40.06
C THR A 9 -10.89 13.39 -39.02
N ALA A 10 -12.18 13.18 -39.23
CA ALA A 10 -13.00 12.32 -38.37
C ALA A 10 -12.50 10.87 -38.35
N TRP A 11 -11.95 10.36 -39.46
CA TRP A 11 -11.35 9.04 -39.54
C TRP A 11 -10.01 8.96 -38.79
N LEU A 12 -9.17 9.99 -38.91
CA LEU A 12 -7.92 10.13 -38.17
C LEU A 12 -8.19 10.11 -36.65
N ASP A 13 -9.19 10.87 -36.22
CA ASP A 13 -9.61 11.02 -34.82
C ASP A 13 -10.44 9.84 -34.29
N GLY A 14 -10.82 8.88 -35.15
CA GLY A 14 -11.61 7.71 -34.76
C GLY A 14 -13.08 8.03 -34.45
N GLN A 15 -13.60 9.15 -34.95
CA GLN A 15 -14.99 9.58 -34.80
C GLN A 15 -15.92 9.04 -35.89
N LEU A 16 -15.38 8.48 -36.99
CA LEU A 16 -16.19 7.71 -37.95
C LEU A 16 -16.55 6.34 -37.37
N SER A 17 -17.84 6.00 -37.42
CA SER A 17 -18.35 4.72 -36.93
C SER A 17 -19.40 4.12 -37.87
N GLY A 18 -19.61 2.80 -37.73
CA GLY A 18 -20.64 2.07 -38.46
C GLY A 18 -20.52 2.18 -39.98
N ARG A 19 -21.63 2.58 -40.62
CA ARG A 19 -21.75 2.64 -42.09
C ARG A 19 -20.89 3.73 -42.73
N GLU A 20 -20.72 4.88 -42.06
CA GLU A 20 -19.91 5.98 -42.59
C GLU A 20 -18.42 5.58 -42.69
N LEU A 21 -17.93 4.79 -41.73
CA LEU A 21 -16.57 4.27 -41.74
C LEU A 21 -16.34 3.32 -42.92
N THR A 22 -17.25 2.37 -43.13
CA THR A 22 -17.12 1.40 -44.23
C THR A 22 -17.23 2.06 -45.60
N GLU A 23 -18.11 3.04 -45.77
CA GLU A 23 -18.24 3.80 -47.01
C GLU A 23 -17.01 4.66 -47.27
N PHE A 24 -16.43 5.26 -46.23
CA PHE A 24 -15.20 6.05 -46.35
C PHE A 24 -14.00 5.17 -46.70
N GLU A 25 -13.78 4.08 -45.98
CA GLU A 25 -12.66 3.16 -46.25
C GLU A 25 -12.74 2.52 -47.65
N ALA A 26 -13.95 2.25 -48.14
CA ALA A 26 -14.17 1.78 -49.51
C ALA A 26 -13.92 2.86 -50.57
N SER A 27 -13.99 4.15 -50.21
CA SER A 27 -13.70 5.26 -51.11
C SER A 27 -12.21 5.60 -51.21
N LEU A 28 -11.37 5.04 -50.34
CA LEU A 28 -9.93 5.28 -50.34
C LEU A 28 -9.27 4.52 -51.50
N PRO A 29 -8.47 5.19 -52.36
CA PRO A 29 -7.79 4.54 -53.49
C PRO A 29 -6.76 3.49 -53.05
N ASP A 30 -6.05 3.77 -51.95
CA ASP A 30 -5.10 2.87 -51.31
C ASP A 30 -5.26 2.96 -49.80
N LYS A 31 -5.95 1.98 -49.23
CA LYS A 31 -6.20 1.91 -47.79
C LYS A 31 -4.89 1.71 -47.00
N ALA A 32 -3.92 0.97 -47.54
CA ALA A 32 -2.69 0.69 -46.83
C ALA A 32 -1.81 1.95 -46.72
N ALA A 33 -1.72 2.73 -47.80
CA ALA A 33 -1.06 4.02 -47.78
C ALA A 33 -1.76 5.02 -46.83
N ALA A 34 -3.09 5.08 -46.86
CA ALA A 34 -3.87 5.94 -45.97
C ALA A 34 -3.70 5.58 -44.48
N GLU A 35 -3.62 4.28 -44.16
CA GLU A 35 -3.32 3.84 -42.79
C GLU A 35 -1.89 4.15 -42.35
N ALA A 36 -0.91 4.06 -43.27
CA ALA A 36 0.47 4.47 -43.00
C ALA A 36 0.55 5.98 -42.71
N GLU A 37 -0.12 6.81 -43.53
CA GLU A 37 -0.21 8.25 -43.33
C GLU A 37 -0.90 8.59 -42.00
N LYS A 38 -1.99 7.89 -41.66
CA LYS A 38 -2.65 8.01 -40.35
C LYS A 38 -1.70 7.69 -39.19
N ALA A 39 -0.87 6.67 -39.32
CA ALA A 39 0.10 6.31 -38.30
C ALA A 39 1.19 7.38 -38.16
N GLU A 40 1.66 7.95 -39.26
CA GLU A 40 2.63 9.06 -39.26
C GLU A 40 2.05 10.34 -38.68
N ALA A 41 0.82 10.71 -39.05
CA ALA A 41 0.10 11.84 -38.47
C ALA A 41 -0.06 11.70 -36.94
N LYS A 42 -0.35 10.48 -36.45
CA LYS A 42 -0.39 10.20 -35.01
C LYS A 42 0.99 10.34 -34.34
N LYS A 43 2.05 9.84 -34.97
CA LYS A 43 3.43 10.00 -34.48
C LYS A 43 3.80 11.49 -34.40
N LEU A 44 3.50 12.26 -35.44
CA LEU A 44 3.70 13.71 -35.47
C LEU A 44 2.92 14.41 -34.36
N GLY A 45 1.65 14.06 -34.16
CA GLY A 45 0.84 14.61 -33.08
C GLY A 45 1.40 14.32 -31.67
N VAL A 46 1.96 13.12 -31.47
CA VAL A 46 2.64 12.77 -30.22
C VAL A 46 3.93 13.59 -30.02
N LEU A 47 4.72 13.75 -31.08
CA LEU A 47 5.92 14.58 -31.04
C LEU A 47 5.59 16.04 -30.75
N LEU A 48 4.58 16.61 -31.41
CA LEU A 48 4.14 17.99 -31.17
C LEU A 48 3.66 18.18 -29.73
N LYS A 49 2.85 17.26 -29.20
CA LYS A 49 2.41 17.32 -27.79
C LYS A 49 3.57 17.26 -26.80
N ARG A 50 4.65 16.54 -27.15
CA ARG A 50 5.86 16.45 -26.33
C ARG A 50 6.67 17.74 -26.37
N GLU A 51 6.91 18.28 -27.55
CA GLU A 51 7.81 19.44 -27.75
C GLU A 51 7.14 20.77 -27.40
N ILE A 52 5.85 20.93 -27.65
CA ILE A 52 5.11 22.18 -27.35
C ILE A 52 4.94 22.35 -25.83
N GLY A 53 5.09 21.27 -25.06
CA GLY A 53 4.87 21.27 -23.62
C GLY A 53 3.39 21.44 -23.26
N ALA A 54 2.95 20.78 -22.20
CA ALA A 54 1.65 21.11 -21.63
C ALA A 54 1.78 22.47 -20.93
N GLN A 55 1.15 23.51 -21.49
CA GLN A 55 1.03 24.78 -20.80
C GLN A 55 0.33 24.54 -19.46
N THR A 56 1.00 24.88 -18.34
CA THR A 56 0.37 24.83 -17.03
C THR A 56 -0.80 25.80 -17.00
N LEU A 57 -2.01 25.27 -16.86
CA LEU A 57 -3.21 26.08 -16.72
C LEU A 57 -3.14 26.82 -15.40
N MET A 58 -3.25 28.15 -15.41
CA MET A 58 -3.16 28.98 -14.19
C MET A 58 -4.24 28.63 -13.13
N ASN A 59 -5.33 27.95 -13.54
CA ASN A 59 -6.44 27.55 -12.68
C ASN A 59 -6.79 26.06 -12.86
N GLU A 60 -5.79 25.17 -12.83
CA GLU A 60 -5.99 23.73 -13.05
C GLU A 60 -7.08 23.12 -12.14
N GLU A 61 -7.17 23.56 -10.88
CA GLU A 61 -8.18 23.06 -9.93
C GLU A 61 -9.61 23.37 -10.37
N PHE A 62 -9.85 24.56 -10.91
CA PHE A 62 -11.17 24.98 -11.40
C PHE A 62 -11.60 24.14 -12.60
N PHE A 63 -10.71 23.97 -13.59
CA PHE A 63 -10.99 23.15 -14.77
C PHE A 63 -11.17 21.68 -14.41
N SER A 64 -10.34 21.16 -13.51
CA SER A 64 -10.43 19.79 -13.02
C SER A 64 -11.76 19.52 -12.32
N HIS A 65 -12.21 20.46 -11.48
CA HIS A 65 -13.50 20.36 -10.79
C HIS A 65 -14.66 20.36 -11.80
N GLN A 66 -14.72 21.34 -12.71
CA GLN A 66 -15.78 21.41 -13.71
C GLN A 66 -15.79 20.19 -14.65
N LEU A 67 -14.63 19.71 -15.06
CA LEU A 67 -14.51 18.54 -15.91
C LEU A 67 -15.00 17.27 -15.18
N ARG A 68 -14.59 17.08 -13.93
CA ARG A 68 -15.07 15.96 -13.09
C ARG A 68 -16.58 16.03 -12.88
N GLU A 69 -17.11 17.21 -12.61
CA GLU A 69 -18.54 17.41 -12.44
C GLU A 69 -19.32 17.12 -13.73
N ARG A 70 -18.82 17.58 -14.88
CA ARG A 70 -19.41 17.28 -16.19
C ARG A 70 -19.37 15.79 -16.51
N ILE A 71 -18.24 15.11 -16.30
CA ILE A 71 -18.10 13.66 -16.51
C ILE A 71 -19.07 12.90 -15.59
N ALA A 72 -19.20 13.31 -14.33
CA ALA A 72 -20.14 12.70 -13.39
C ALA A 72 -21.59 12.88 -13.85
N ARG A 73 -21.96 14.05 -14.37
CA ARG A 73 -23.30 14.32 -14.93
C ARG A 73 -23.58 13.49 -16.19
N GLU A 74 -22.64 13.43 -17.14
CA GLU A 74 -22.77 12.63 -18.37
C GLU A 74 -22.86 11.13 -18.06
N THR A 75 -22.04 10.64 -17.13
CA THR A 75 -22.05 9.23 -16.69
C THR A 75 -23.35 8.88 -15.94
N ALA A 76 -23.86 9.79 -15.11
CA ALA A 76 -25.12 9.61 -14.40
C ALA A 76 -26.34 9.68 -15.34
N GLY A 77 -26.29 10.53 -16.38
CA GLY A 77 -27.30 10.61 -17.45
C GLY A 77 -27.33 9.34 -18.30
N SER A 78 -26.16 8.87 -18.74
CA SER A 78 -26.01 7.58 -19.45
C SER A 78 -26.49 6.38 -18.63
N SER A 79 -26.30 6.41 -17.30
CA SER A 79 -26.76 5.35 -16.40
C SER A 79 -28.28 5.32 -16.21
N ARG A 80 -28.98 6.44 -16.45
CA ARG A 80 -30.45 6.50 -16.39
C ARG A 80 -31.13 5.95 -17.65
N GLU A 81 -30.49 6.03 -18.81
CA GLU A 81 -31.00 5.39 -20.05
C GLU A 81 -30.69 3.88 -20.10
N SER A 82 -29.62 3.40 -19.44
CA SER A 82 -29.29 1.97 -19.37
C SER A 82 -29.96 1.23 -18.20
N GLY A 83 -31.22 1.52 -17.93
CA GLY A 83 -32.03 0.83 -16.92
C GLY A 83 -32.23 -0.64 -17.30
N GLY A 84 -31.37 -1.53 -16.79
CA GLY A 84 -31.67 -2.97 -16.77
C GLY A 84 -30.51 -3.96 -16.82
N ARG A 85 -29.25 -3.57 -17.07
CA ARG A 85 -28.19 -4.60 -17.28
C ARG A 85 -26.76 -4.20 -16.91
N ARG A 86 -26.54 -3.57 -15.75
CA ARG A 86 -25.17 -3.20 -15.28
C ARG A 86 -24.79 -3.65 -13.88
N ILE A 87 -25.64 -4.41 -13.17
CA ILE A 87 -25.31 -4.86 -11.81
C ILE A 87 -24.48 -6.17 -11.80
N GLU A 88 -24.53 -6.98 -12.85
CA GLU A 88 -23.85 -8.29 -12.82
C GLU A 88 -22.39 -8.29 -13.29
N VAL A 89 -21.98 -7.38 -14.18
CA VAL A 89 -20.64 -7.46 -14.83
C VAL A 89 -19.53 -6.73 -14.04
N SER A 90 -19.87 -5.76 -13.19
CA SER A 90 -18.90 -4.95 -12.43
C SER A 90 -18.41 -5.65 -11.15
N THR A 91 -19.29 -6.43 -10.52
CA THR A 91 -19.05 -7.05 -9.21
C THR A 91 -18.04 -8.21 -9.28
N TRP A 92 -17.98 -8.91 -10.42
CA TRP A 92 -17.05 -10.05 -10.61
C TRP A 92 -15.57 -9.62 -10.62
N TRP A 93 -15.27 -8.45 -11.20
CA TRP A 93 -13.89 -7.99 -11.36
C TRP A 93 -13.33 -7.36 -10.07
N THR A 94 -14.20 -6.72 -9.28
CA THR A 94 -13.85 -6.15 -7.97
C THR A 94 -13.68 -7.22 -6.89
N ILE A 95 -14.53 -8.25 -6.83
CA ILE A 95 -14.37 -9.36 -5.86
C ILE A 95 -13.06 -10.11 -6.09
N ARG A 96 -12.71 -10.39 -7.36
CA ARG A 96 -11.45 -11.07 -7.68
C ARG A 96 -10.24 -10.22 -7.27
N ARG A 97 -10.24 -8.91 -7.56
CA ARG A 97 -9.14 -8.04 -7.12
C ARG A 97 -9.06 -7.96 -5.59
N LEU A 98 -10.18 -7.89 -4.88
CA LEU A 98 -10.21 -7.86 -3.42
C LEU A 98 -9.67 -9.15 -2.79
N LEU A 99 -10.00 -10.32 -3.36
CA LEU A 99 -9.43 -11.59 -2.93
C LEU A 99 -7.92 -11.65 -3.16
N TRP A 100 -7.45 -11.23 -4.33
CA TRP A 100 -6.01 -11.23 -4.66
C TRP A 100 -5.20 -10.24 -3.81
N THR A 101 -5.71 -9.03 -3.56
CA THR A 101 -5.05 -8.06 -2.68
C THR A 101 -5.11 -8.49 -1.22
N GLY A 102 -6.21 -9.10 -0.79
CA GLY A 102 -6.36 -9.69 0.55
C GLY A 102 -5.36 -10.81 0.79
N THR A 103 -5.24 -11.77 -0.13
CA THR A 103 -4.26 -12.85 -0.02
C THR A 103 -2.82 -12.35 -0.09
N ALA A 104 -2.53 -11.35 -0.92
CA ALA A 104 -1.20 -10.76 -1.01
C ALA A 104 -0.80 -10.04 0.29
N SER A 105 -1.71 -9.24 0.86
CA SER A 105 -1.52 -8.59 2.15
C SER A 105 -1.32 -9.61 3.28
N LEU A 106 -2.15 -10.67 3.32
CA LEU A 106 -2.03 -11.74 4.31
C LEU A 106 -0.71 -12.50 4.18
N ALA A 107 -0.27 -12.80 2.95
CA ALA A 107 1.00 -13.48 2.70
C ALA A 107 2.20 -12.63 3.13
N VAL A 108 2.20 -11.34 2.80
CA VAL A 108 3.25 -10.40 3.26
C VAL A 108 3.25 -10.31 4.78
N PHE A 109 2.08 -10.18 5.41
CA PHE A 109 1.97 -10.18 6.87
C PHE A 109 2.48 -11.49 7.48
N LEU A 110 2.17 -12.65 6.90
CA LEU A 110 2.67 -13.94 7.36
C LEU A 110 4.18 -14.06 7.23
N VAL A 111 4.76 -13.58 6.13
CA VAL A 111 6.22 -13.55 5.95
C VAL A 111 6.87 -12.67 7.02
N PHE A 112 6.35 -11.47 7.26
CA PHE A 112 6.86 -10.61 8.33
C PHE A 112 6.64 -11.20 9.72
N ALA A 113 5.48 -11.80 9.99
CA ALA A 113 5.19 -12.44 11.28
C ALA A 113 6.12 -13.63 11.55
N ILE A 114 6.35 -14.48 10.54
CA ILE A 114 7.30 -15.60 10.64
C ILE A 114 8.72 -15.07 10.81
N PHE A 115 9.12 -14.03 10.08
CA PHE A 115 10.46 -13.44 10.21
C PHE A 115 10.67 -12.84 11.60
N VAL A 116 9.71 -12.06 12.12
CA VAL A 116 9.73 -11.49 13.47
C VAL A 116 9.68 -12.57 14.56
N MET A 117 8.92 -13.65 14.37
CA MET A 117 8.91 -14.78 15.30
C MET A 117 10.18 -15.63 15.22
N ARG A 118 10.84 -15.73 14.07
CA ARG A 118 12.14 -16.41 13.93
C ARG A 118 13.27 -15.62 14.55
N ASP A 119 13.21 -14.28 14.46
CA ASP A 119 14.16 -13.37 15.10
C ASP A 119 14.02 -13.43 16.62
N LYS A 120 12.79 -13.69 17.12
CA LYS A 120 12.53 -14.09 18.50
C LYS A 120 12.91 -15.55 18.73
N ASN A 121 14.21 -15.83 18.77
CA ASN A 121 14.71 -17.05 19.38
C ASN A 121 14.07 -17.23 20.78
N PRO A 122 13.36 -18.33 21.07
CA PRO A 122 12.86 -18.62 22.43
C PRO A 122 14.01 -18.92 23.41
N ALA A 123 15.26 -18.95 22.93
CA ALA A 123 16.45 -19.02 23.77
C ALA A 123 16.78 -17.68 24.47
N GLU A 124 16.22 -16.56 24.01
CA GLU A 124 16.25 -15.29 24.75
C GLU A 124 14.97 -15.14 25.57
N GLN A 125 14.67 -16.14 26.41
CA GLN A 125 13.94 -15.85 27.64
C GLN A 125 14.85 -14.98 28.52
N SER A 126 14.81 -13.68 28.23
CA SER A 126 15.07 -12.60 29.17
C SER A 126 16.36 -12.75 29.98
N GLN A 127 17.48 -12.26 29.42
CA GLN A 127 18.68 -11.89 30.19
C GLN A 127 18.41 -10.84 31.31
N TYR A 128 17.16 -10.37 31.45
CA TYR A 128 16.71 -9.42 32.48
C TYR A 128 15.65 -9.99 33.42
N LEU A 129 15.25 -11.26 33.30
CA LEU A 129 14.33 -11.87 34.27
C LEU A 129 15.13 -12.36 35.47
N THR A 130 15.54 -11.39 36.27
CA THR A 130 15.91 -11.59 37.65
C THR A 130 14.71 -12.23 38.34
N GLN A 131 14.79 -13.54 38.59
CA GLN A 131 13.85 -14.22 39.46
C GLN A 131 14.08 -13.67 40.87
N ILE A 132 13.35 -12.61 41.23
CA ILE A 132 13.40 -12.01 42.56
C ILE A 132 12.69 -12.98 43.51
N LEU A 133 13.44 -13.92 44.08
CA LEU A 133 12.98 -14.75 45.17
C LEU A 133 13.01 -13.89 46.44
N ASN A 134 11.90 -13.26 46.77
CA ASN A 134 11.74 -12.49 48.00
C ASN A 134 11.59 -13.45 49.19
N ALA A 135 12.70 -13.81 49.82
CA ALA A 135 12.68 -14.49 51.12
C ALA A 135 12.63 -13.43 52.22
N ARG A 136 11.48 -13.31 52.89
CA ARG A 136 11.37 -12.49 54.10
C ARG A 136 12.14 -13.17 55.23
N VAL A 137 13.13 -12.48 55.77
CA VAL A 137 13.85 -12.88 56.99
C VAL A 137 12.91 -12.65 58.19
N ASP A 138 13.01 -13.52 59.18
CA ASP A 138 12.21 -13.53 60.40
C ASP A 138 12.08 -12.12 61.03
N PRO A 139 10.85 -11.59 61.21
CA PRO A 139 10.61 -10.19 61.59
C PRO A 139 11.13 -9.80 62.98
N VAL A 140 11.60 -10.74 63.80
CA VAL A 140 12.11 -10.44 65.15
C VAL A 140 13.53 -9.83 65.14
N VAL A 141 14.33 -10.08 64.09
CA VAL A 141 15.76 -9.67 64.07
C VAL A 141 16.03 -8.44 63.18
N SER A 142 15.25 -8.21 62.12
CA SER A 142 15.43 -7.04 61.25
C SER A 142 14.17 -6.68 60.47
N PRO A 143 13.36 -5.70 60.92
CA PRO A 143 12.04 -5.43 60.34
C PRO A 143 12.05 -4.81 58.93
N ASN A 144 13.20 -4.34 58.42
CA ASN A 144 13.33 -3.67 57.12
C ASN A 144 14.38 -4.30 56.19
N ALA A 145 14.88 -5.50 56.50
CA ALA A 145 15.90 -6.14 55.68
C ALA A 145 15.29 -6.93 54.51
N THR A 146 15.71 -6.63 53.30
CA THR A 146 15.34 -7.35 52.08
C THR A 146 16.59 -7.95 51.45
N ILE A 147 16.59 -9.26 51.21
CA ILE A 147 17.69 -9.96 50.54
C ILE A 147 17.20 -10.36 49.15
N SER A 148 17.83 -9.79 48.12
CA SER A 148 17.61 -10.12 46.73
C SER A 148 18.76 -10.98 46.21
N MET A 149 18.45 -12.18 45.73
CA MET A 149 19.44 -13.08 45.16
C MET A 149 19.38 -13.03 43.64
N PHE A 150 20.53 -12.78 43.01
CA PHE A 150 20.70 -12.78 41.58
C PHE A 150 21.62 -13.95 41.19
N GLU A 151 21.07 -14.91 40.45
CA GLU A 151 21.84 -16.06 39.98
C GLU A 151 22.03 -15.99 38.47
N ALA A 152 23.29 -15.94 38.02
CA ALA A 152 23.63 -15.97 36.61
C ALA A 152 24.02 -17.40 36.18
N LYS A 153 23.16 -18.06 35.41
CA LYS A 153 23.33 -19.47 34.99
C LYS A 153 24.58 -19.73 34.16
N GLU A 154 25.10 -18.73 33.43
CA GLU A 154 26.29 -18.91 32.58
C GLU A 154 27.62 -18.84 33.33
N GLY A 155 27.65 -18.26 34.54
CA GLY A 155 28.90 -18.00 35.27
C GLY A 155 29.08 -18.77 36.58
N ARG A 156 28.05 -19.48 37.07
CA ARG A 156 27.98 -19.98 38.47
C ARG A 156 28.29 -18.89 39.51
N VAL A 157 27.90 -17.65 39.22
CA VAL A 157 28.07 -16.53 40.14
C VAL A 157 26.69 -16.21 40.72
N THR A 158 26.61 -16.28 42.05
CA THR A 158 25.44 -15.86 42.82
C THR A 158 25.78 -14.56 43.52
N VAL A 159 25.08 -13.49 43.16
CA VAL A 159 25.20 -12.19 43.82
C VAL A 159 24.04 -12.03 44.79
N LEU A 160 24.37 -11.80 46.06
CA LEU A 160 23.41 -11.52 47.11
C LEU A 160 23.41 -10.01 47.36
N TRP A 161 22.29 -9.36 47.09
CA TRP A 161 22.08 -7.94 47.38
C TRP A 161 21.21 -7.79 48.61
N THR A 162 21.79 -7.28 49.68
CA THR A 162 21.09 -7.09 50.95
C THR A 162 20.86 -5.61 51.20
N GLU A 163 19.60 -5.21 51.34
CA GLU A 163 19.21 -3.83 51.60
C GLU A 163 18.49 -3.75 52.95
N GLY A 164 18.83 -2.77 53.79
CA GLY A 164 18.19 -2.58 55.10
C GLY A 164 18.67 -3.51 56.23
N LEU A 165 19.76 -4.27 56.02
CA LEU A 165 20.47 -4.91 57.14
C LEU A 165 21.16 -3.83 57.99
N GLN A 166 20.88 -3.80 59.29
CA GLN A 166 21.69 -3.00 60.22
C GLN A 166 23.14 -3.52 60.16
N SER A 167 24.10 -2.61 60.04
CA SER A 167 25.52 -2.97 59.98
C SER A 167 25.89 -3.79 61.21
N LEU A 168 26.22 -5.07 61.00
CA LEU A 168 26.82 -5.87 62.06
C LEU A 168 28.20 -5.28 62.37
N PRO A 169 28.54 -5.02 63.65
CA PRO A 169 29.88 -4.59 64.03
C PRO A 169 30.93 -5.57 63.46
N SER A 170 32.07 -5.04 63.00
CA SER A 170 33.17 -5.83 62.42
C SER A 170 33.70 -6.95 63.32
N ASP A 171 33.36 -6.93 64.61
CA ASP A 171 33.83 -7.88 65.62
C ASP A 171 32.90 -9.09 65.80
N TYR A 172 31.79 -9.20 65.07
CA TYR A 172 30.85 -10.32 65.24
C TYR A 172 31.40 -11.68 64.75
N ALA A 173 32.42 -11.66 63.88
CA ALA A 173 33.05 -12.88 63.35
C ALA A 173 34.36 -13.27 64.07
N ALA A 174 34.71 -12.60 65.19
CA ALA A 174 35.95 -12.84 65.92
C ALA A 174 35.79 -13.75 67.16
N LYS A 175 34.83 -14.69 67.16
CA LYS A 175 34.72 -15.70 68.21
C LYS A 175 34.39 -17.08 67.68
#